data_AF-A0A448XLU1-F1
#
_entry.id   AF-A0A448XLU1-F1
#
_cell.length_a   1.000
_cell.length_b   1.000
_cell.length_c   1.000
_cell.angle_alpha   90.00
_cell.angle_beta   90.00
_cell.angle_gamma   90.00
#
_symmetry.space_group_name_H-M   'P 1'
#
loop_
_entity.id
_entity.type
_entity.pdbx_description
1 polymer ?
#
loop_
_entity_poly.entity_id
_entity_poly.type
_entity_poly.pdbx_seq_one_letter_code
_entity_poly.pdbx_strand_id
1 'polypeptide(L)'
;MNRRALIRRGKITLFAFHAILVKLRLTSIFITLNHIFLNQLKDFVAGPCDSRWFDKSLTLLINASGQAALTFEHSWGDGVAVLRFFNEVYRDSESRPAIGPDDYPATHLGNLK
;
A
#
# COMPACT_ATOMS: atom_id res chain seq x y z
N MET A 1 -15.27 12.93 13.08
CA MET A 1 -14.57 14.17 12.66
C MET A 1 -15.02 14.53 11.24
N ASN A 2 -15.54 15.73 11.00
CA ASN A 2 -16.25 16.06 9.75
C ASN A 2 -15.28 16.46 8.62
N ARG A 3 -15.38 15.89 7.41
CA ARG A 3 -14.46 16.13 6.26
C ARG A 3 -14.28 17.63 5.96
N ARG A 4 -15.36 18.40 6.13
CA ARG A 4 -15.38 19.87 5.97
C ARG A 4 -14.49 20.60 6.99
N ALA A 5 -14.30 20.07 8.19
CA ALA A 5 -13.45 20.68 9.22
C ALA A 5 -11.95 20.45 8.95
N LEU A 6 -11.59 19.29 8.37
CA LEU A 6 -10.20 18.96 8.02
C LEU A 6 -9.72 19.81 6.82
N ILE A 7 -10.58 20.04 5.83
CA ILE A 7 -10.30 20.91 4.67
C ILE A 7 -9.98 22.34 5.12
N ARG A 8 -10.62 22.86 6.18
CA ARG A 8 -10.35 24.21 6.68
C ARG A 8 -9.00 24.36 7.37
N ARG A 9 -8.44 23.27 7.94
CA ARG A 9 -7.18 23.30 8.69
C ARG A 9 -5.94 22.84 7.89
N GLY A 10 -6.09 22.11 6.78
CA GLY A 10 -4.97 21.45 6.09
C GLY A 10 -5.01 21.50 4.56
N LYS A 11 -5.36 22.67 3.97
CA LYS A 11 -5.61 22.84 2.53
C LYS A 11 -4.48 22.32 1.61
N ILE A 12 -3.21 22.42 2.01
CA ILE A 12 -2.07 21.95 1.20
C ILE A 12 -1.87 20.43 1.34
N THR A 13 -2.02 19.89 2.55
CA THR A 13 -1.77 18.47 2.83
C THR A 13 -2.85 17.57 2.23
N LEU A 14 -4.14 17.97 2.30
CA LEU A 14 -5.24 17.15 1.81
C LEU A 14 -5.29 17.03 0.27
N PHE A 15 -4.86 18.09 -0.44
CA PHE A 15 -4.74 18.10 -1.90
C PHE A 15 -3.61 17.19 -2.37
N ALA A 16 -2.44 17.22 -1.70
CA ALA A 16 -1.35 16.29 -1.97
C ALA A 16 -1.80 14.83 -1.78
N PHE A 17 -2.61 14.56 -0.74
CA PHE A 17 -3.15 13.21 -0.53
C PHE A 17 -4.19 12.80 -1.56
N HIS A 18 -5.05 13.69 -2.07
CA HIS A 18 -6.01 13.34 -3.14
C HIS A 18 -5.34 13.07 -4.49
N ALA A 19 -4.25 13.79 -4.81
CA ALA A 19 -3.52 13.66 -6.06
C ALA A 19 -2.65 12.38 -6.18
N ILE A 20 -2.41 11.65 -5.08
CA ILE A 20 -1.68 10.38 -5.12
C ILE A 20 -2.60 9.26 -5.64
N LEU A 21 -2.25 8.67 -6.79
CA LEU A 21 -2.99 7.62 -7.49
C LEU A 21 -2.99 6.27 -6.74
N VAL A 22 -1.95 5.97 -5.97
CA VAL A 22 -1.78 4.70 -5.22
C VAL A 22 -1.07 4.98 -3.89
N LYS A 23 -1.60 4.49 -2.77
CA LYS A 23 -0.93 4.58 -1.46
C LYS A 23 -0.24 3.25 -1.13
N LEU A 24 1.09 3.30 -0.95
CA LEU A 24 1.92 2.18 -0.48
C LEU A 24 2.06 2.22 1.05
N ARG A 25 1.96 1.07 1.72
CA ARG A 25 2.26 0.96 3.16
C ARG A 25 3.03 -0.31 3.51
N LEU A 26 4.06 -0.15 4.35
CA LEU A 26 4.75 -1.20 5.10
C LEU A 26 4.13 -1.32 6.51
N THR A 27 3.64 -2.50 6.91
CA THR A 27 3.08 -2.73 8.25
C THR A 27 4.07 -3.53 9.12
N SER A 28 4.52 -2.94 10.23
CA SER A 28 5.32 -3.66 11.24
C SER A 28 4.37 -4.38 12.19
N ILE A 29 4.11 -5.66 11.95
CA ILE A 29 3.30 -6.52 12.84
C ILE A 29 4.05 -7.85 13.00
N PHE A 30 4.47 -8.14 14.24
CA PHE A 30 5.02 -9.41 14.69
C PHE A 30 3.85 -10.41 14.86
N ILE A 31 3.89 -11.58 14.20
CA ILE A 31 2.93 -12.66 14.45
C ILE A 31 3.64 -14.00 14.62
N THR A 32 3.42 -14.60 15.80
CA THR A 32 3.82 -15.94 16.22
C THR A 32 3.02 -17.03 15.48
N LEU A 33 3.69 -18.15 15.19
CA LEU A 33 3.23 -19.28 14.36
C LEU A 33 1.89 -19.92 14.82
N ASN A 34 1.09 -20.33 13.83
CA ASN A 34 -0.01 -21.33 13.85
C ASN A 34 -1.49 -20.90 13.73
N HIS A 35 -1.83 -19.67 13.33
CA HIS A 35 -3.20 -19.31 12.89
C HIS A 35 -3.23 -18.33 11.68
N ILE A 36 -2.30 -18.55 10.74
CA ILE A 36 -1.73 -17.49 9.90
C ILE A 36 -2.70 -16.97 8.82
N PHE A 37 -3.49 -17.82 8.16
CA PHE A 37 -4.23 -17.39 6.97
C PHE A 37 -5.47 -16.53 7.24
N LEU A 38 -6.34 -16.94 8.18
CA LEU A 38 -7.60 -16.22 8.43
C LEU A 38 -7.40 -14.87 9.10
N ASN A 39 -6.41 -14.76 9.99
CA ASN A 39 -6.07 -13.48 10.61
C ASN A 39 -5.46 -12.52 9.57
N GLN A 40 -4.64 -13.03 8.66
CA GLN A 40 -4.08 -12.24 7.57
C GLN A 40 -5.14 -11.72 6.60
N LEU A 41 -6.16 -12.52 6.27
CA LEU A 41 -7.30 -12.05 5.46
C LEU A 41 -8.09 -10.94 6.16
N LYS A 42 -8.36 -11.11 7.46
CA LYS A 42 -9.02 -10.06 8.27
C LYS A 42 -8.22 -8.78 8.28
N ASP A 43 -6.90 -8.88 8.41
CA ASP A 43 -6.02 -7.71 8.35
C ASP A 43 -6.11 -7.04 7.00
N PHE A 44 -6.07 -7.77 5.89
CA PHE A 44 -6.15 -7.17 4.55
C PHE A 44 -7.49 -6.50 4.26
N VAL A 45 -8.61 -7.03 4.75
CA VAL A 45 -9.94 -6.44 4.55
C VAL A 45 -10.22 -5.28 5.51
N ALA A 46 -10.05 -5.51 6.82
CA ALA A 46 -10.55 -4.63 7.87
C ALA A 46 -9.55 -4.42 9.02
N GLY A 47 -8.25 -4.61 8.75
CA GLY A 47 -7.19 -4.28 9.71
C GLY A 47 -7.26 -2.83 10.21
N PRO A 48 -6.40 -2.44 11.16
CA PRO A 48 -6.55 -1.21 11.92
C PRO A 48 -6.72 0.05 11.04
N CYS A 49 -7.69 0.89 11.41
CA CYS A 49 -8.19 2.02 10.62
C CYS A 49 -7.21 3.21 10.54
N ASP A 50 -6.30 3.31 11.50
CA ASP A 50 -5.24 4.33 11.61
C ASP A 50 -4.29 4.40 10.41
N SER A 51 -4.31 3.36 9.59
CA SER A 51 -3.26 3.11 8.63
C SER A 51 -3.76 2.80 7.22
N ARG A 52 -5.05 3.04 7.01
CA ARG A 52 -5.76 2.85 5.76
C ARG A 52 -6.46 4.14 5.37
N TRP A 53 -6.66 4.31 4.07
CA TRP A 53 -7.49 5.39 3.55
C TRP A 53 -8.49 4.77 2.58
N PHE A 54 -9.68 4.43 3.07
CA PHE A 54 -10.69 3.71 2.29
C PHE A 54 -11.31 4.51 1.15
N ASP A 55 -11.23 5.85 1.18
CA ASP A 55 -11.68 6.74 0.09
C ASP A 55 -10.70 6.76 -1.11
N LYS A 56 -9.69 5.87 -1.13
CA LYS A 56 -8.74 5.74 -2.24
C LYS A 56 -9.17 4.62 -3.18
N SER A 57 -9.06 4.89 -4.48
CA SER A 57 -9.37 3.93 -5.54
C SER A 57 -8.65 2.61 -5.35
N LEU A 58 -7.34 2.66 -5.05
CA LEU A 58 -6.47 1.51 -4.81
C LEU A 58 -5.53 1.77 -3.62
N THR A 59 -5.35 0.76 -2.77
CA THR A 59 -4.35 0.74 -1.69
C THR A 59 -3.57 -0.57 -1.74
N LEU A 60 -2.24 -0.48 -1.76
CA LEU A 60 -1.33 -1.63 -1.69
C LEU A 60 -0.80 -1.77 -0.26
N LEU A 61 -1.03 -2.94 0.32
CA LEU A 61 -0.67 -3.29 1.69
C LEU A 61 0.47 -4.29 1.64
N ILE A 62 1.56 -4.02 2.34
CA ILE A 62 2.69 -4.94 2.47
C ILE A 62 2.96 -5.14 3.96
N ASN A 63 2.98 -6.38 4.42
CA ASN A 63 3.32 -6.70 5.80
C ASN A 63 4.83 -6.92 5.98
N ALA A 64 5.28 -6.90 7.23
CA ALA A 64 6.68 -7.15 7.58
C ALA A 64 7.18 -8.54 7.15
N SER A 65 6.28 -9.50 6.97
CA SER A 65 6.60 -10.82 6.42
C SER A 65 6.73 -10.83 4.90
N GLY A 66 6.64 -9.68 4.24
CA GLY A 66 6.76 -9.52 2.77
C GLY A 66 5.50 -9.89 1.99
N GLN A 67 4.39 -10.22 2.65
CA GLN A 67 3.13 -10.54 2.00
C GLN A 67 2.42 -9.26 1.59
N ALA A 68 2.02 -9.20 0.32
CA ALA A 68 1.32 -8.06 -0.25
C ALA A 68 -0.15 -8.37 -0.55
N ALA A 69 -1.02 -7.37 -0.39
CA ALA A 69 -2.42 -7.45 -0.77
C ALA A 69 -2.93 -6.09 -1.29
N LEU A 70 -3.98 -6.13 -2.10
CA LEU A 70 -4.57 -4.96 -2.69
C LEU A 70 -6.02 -4.80 -2.20
N THR A 71 -6.38 -3.59 -1.77
CA THR A 71 -7.77 -3.22 -1.48
C THR A 71 -8.19 -2.12 -2.43
N PHE A 72 -9.37 -2.26 -3.03
CA PHE A 72 -9.93 -1.28 -3.95
C PHE A 72 -11.30 -0.79 -3.48
N GLU A 73 -11.58 0.47 -3.76
CA GLU A 73 -12.90 1.07 -3.53
C GLU A 73 -13.83 0.67 -4.68
N HIS A 74 -15.06 0.24 -4.38
CA HIS A 74 -15.92 -0.44 -5.36
C HIS A 74 -16.71 0.53 -6.26
N SER A 75 -16.85 1.81 -5.89
CA SER A 75 -17.73 2.74 -6.62
C SER A 75 -17.24 3.08 -8.03
N TRP A 76 -15.94 2.98 -8.29
CA TRP A 76 -15.36 3.40 -9.57
C TRP A 76 -15.18 2.28 -10.60
N GLY A 77 -15.42 1.01 -10.26
CA GLY A 77 -15.30 -0.09 -11.23
C GLY A 77 -15.53 -1.50 -10.70
N ASP A 78 -15.61 -2.46 -11.64
CA ASP A 78 -15.94 -3.88 -11.41
C ASP A 78 -14.69 -4.77 -11.22
N GLY A 79 -13.56 -4.19 -10.80
CA GLY A 79 -12.35 -4.96 -10.49
C GLY A 79 -11.54 -5.51 -11.67
N VAL A 80 -12.03 -5.49 -12.92
CA VAL A 80 -11.29 -6.01 -14.09
C VAL A 80 -9.95 -5.30 -14.28
N ALA A 81 -9.94 -3.97 -14.21
CA ALA A 81 -8.72 -3.16 -14.28
C ALA A 81 -7.79 -3.44 -13.09
N VAL A 82 -8.36 -3.74 -11.92
CA VAL A 82 -7.65 -4.04 -10.68
C VAL A 82 -6.91 -5.38 -10.80
N LEU A 83 -7.57 -6.41 -11.34
CA LEU A 83 -6.97 -7.71 -11.57
C LEU A 83 -5.84 -7.65 -12.60
N ARG A 84 -6.02 -6.87 -13.67
CA ARG A 84 -4.97 -6.65 -14.67
C ARG A 84 -3.75 -5.96 -14.04
N PHE A 85 -3.98 -4.89 -13.28
CA PHE A 85 -2.92 -4.20 -12.54
C PHE A 85 -2.18 -5.16 -11.62
N PHE A 86 -2.90 -5.96 -10.82
CA PHE A 86 -2.32 -6.93 -9.91
C PHE A 86 -1.42 -7.93 -10.64
N ASN A 87 -1.92 -8.52 -11.74
CA ASN A 87 -1.18 -9.52 -12.52
C ASN A 87 0.08 -8.93 -13.18
N GLU A 88 -0.03 -7.72 -13.76
CA GLU A 88 1.11 -7.07 -14.41
C GLU A 88 2.19 -6.66 -13.40
N VAL A 89 1.80 -6.07 -12.27
CA VAL A 89 2.73 -5.66 -11.21
C VAL A 89 3.38 -6.87 -10.54
N TYR A 90 2.61 -7.93 -10.25
CA TYR A 90 3.17 -9.16 -9.69
C TYR A 90 4.21 -9.77 -10.62
N ARG A 91 3.86 -9.93 -11.92
CA ARG A 91 4.79 -10.48 -12.91
C ARG A 91 6.04 -9.62 -13.07
N ASP A 92 5.90 -8.30 -13.10
CA ASP A 92 7.04 -7.38 -13.23
C ASP A 92 7.94 -7.44 -12.00
N SER A 93 7.35 -7.52 -10.80
CA SER A 93 8.09 -7.60 -9.54
C SER A 93 8.95 -8.86 -9.44
N GLU A 94 8.45 -9.99 -9.95
CA GLU A 94 9.18 -11.26 -9.96
C GLU A 94 10.19 -11.36 -11.11
N SER A 95 9.85 -10.86 -12.30
CA SER A 95 10.70 -11.04 -13.50
C SER A 95 11.77 -9.97 -13.67
N ARG A 96 11.53 -8.75 -13.17
CA ARG A 96 12.43 -7.60 -13.27
C ARG A 96 12.36 -6.78 -11.97
N PRO A 97 12.80 -7.35 -10.84
CA PRO A 97 12.81 -6.62 -9.58
C PRO A 97 13.68 -5.37 -9.72
N ALA A 98 13.17 -4.22 -9.28
CA ALA A 98 13.93 -2.98 -9.29
C ALA A 98 15.16 -3.01 -8.36
N ILE A 99 15.14 -3.92 -7.38
CA ILE A 99 16.21 -4.18 -6.43
C ILE A 99 16.33 -5.70 -6.28
N GLY A 100 17.47 -6.26 -6.66
CA GLY A 100 17.79 -7.67 -6.50
C GLY A 100 18.39 -7.98 -5.11
N PRO A 101 18.51 -9.27 -4.73
CA PRO A 101 19.13 -9.68 -3.48
C PRO A 101 20.60 -9.24 -3.34
N ASP A 102 21.28 -9.06 -4.47
CA ASP A 102 22.69 -8.68 -4.54
C ASP A 102 22.90 -7.16 -4.60
N ASP A 103 21.82 -6.38 -4.70
CA ASP A 103 21.90 -4.92 -4.71
C ASP A 103 22.16 -4.38 -3.31
N TYR A 104 23.18 -3.53 -3.20
CA TYR A 104 23.49 -2.84 -1.96
C TYR A 104 22.43 -1.77 -1.67
N PRO A 105 22.02 -1.58 -0.40
CA PRO A 105 21.11 -0.49 -0.04
C PRO A 105 21.75 0.83 -0.48
N ALA A 106 20.96 1.69 -1.15
CA ALA A 106 21.45 2.96 -1.66
C ALA A 106 22.10 3.79 -0.54
N THR A 107 23.43 3.79 -0.49
CA THR A 107 24.20 4.56 0.47
C THR A 107 24.01 6.03 0.15
N HIS A 108 23.54 6.84 1.11
CA HIS A 108 23.26 8.28 0.99
C HIS A 108 24.52 9.17 0.70
N LEU A 109 25.63 8.59 0.24
CA LEU A 109 26.92 9.27 0.03
C LEU A 109 27.26 9.51 -1.45
N GLY A 110 26.27 9.41 -2.35
CA GLY A 110 26.47 9.47 -3.81
C GLY A 110 26.75 10.85 -4.43
N ASN A 111 26.87 11.94 -3.66
CA ASN A 111 27.00 13.31 -4.19
C ASN A 111 28.20 14.09 -3.63
N LEU A 112 29.34 13.44 -3.41
CA LEU A 112 30.61 14.13 -3.19
C LEU A 112 31.64 13.68 -4.24
N LYS A 113 31.55 14.28 -5.43
CA LYS A 113 32.67 14.44 -6.35
C LYS A 113 32.59 15.82 -6.97
#